data_AF-A0A943X7N0-F1
#
_entry.id   AF-A0A943X7N0-F1
#
_cell.length_a   1.000
_cell.length_b   1.000
_cell.length_c   1.000
_cell.angle_alpha   90.00
_cell.angle_beta   90.00
_cell.angle_gamma   90.00
#
_symmetry.space_group_name_H-M   'P 1'
#
loop_
_entity.id
_entity.type
_entity.pdbx_description
1 polymer ?
#
loop_
_entity_poly.entity_id
_entity_poly.type
_entity_poly.pdbx_seq_one_letter_code
_entity_poly.pdbx_strand_id
1 'polypeptide(L)'
;MKAKKFFFNLTVLAIFSAVVFYIGWITFMIKPGYCAVMTSKTCGVFEKPIVAGAFTWRWERLLPTNVTLETFDLTPYKTSQTVAGELPAAKLYKDYAASNADFSYNIKFNIGMSISPEQILKLYKENIIKTNEDLQEYYGNRAKVAAGLIADSIIKKNTGTVVSPSALTESEVLEILMSRKGEFEGIAFSMIEVSDCRIPDIEVYNKAKKSYDDFLAMLNLKLEQYADKNAFSYLEMDKTFKQFEKIGELMKVYPHLQDMFKSGDAAAIISAFKNNQIK
;
A
#
# COMPACT_ATOMS: atom_id res chain seq x y z
N MET A 1 -13.93 -11.06 82.70
CA MET A 1 -13.86 -12.13 81.67
C MET A 1 -14.52 -11.77 80.33
N LYS A 2 -15.55 -10.91 80.28
CA LYS A 2 -16.23 -10.50 79.03
C LYS A 2 -15.36 -9.62 78.11
N ALA A 3 -14.56 -8.70 78.66
CA ALA A 3 -13.67 -7.83 77.88
C ALA A 3 -12.60 -8.60 77.08
N LYS A 4 -11.96 -9.64 77.69
CA LYS A 4 -10.97 -10.47 76.99
C LYS A 4 -11.57 -11.22 75.78
N LYS A 5 -12.79 -11.75 75.92
CA LYS A 5 -13.52 -12.39 74.80
C LYS A 5 -13.93 -11.39 73.72
N PHE A 6 -14.29 -10.17 74.12
CA PHE A 6 -14.59 -9.09 73.17
C PHE A 6 -13.37 -8.69 72.35
N PHE A 7 -12.22 -8.44 72.99
CA PHE A 7 -10.98 -8.13 72.28
C PHE A 7 -10.53 -9.28 71.38
N PHE A 8 -10.64 -10.53 71.84
CA PHE A 8 -10.33 -11.69 71.02
C PHE A 8 -11.22 -11.75 69.77
N ASN A 9 -12.55 -11.63 69.93
CA ASN A 9 -13.47 -11.62 68.79
C ASN A 9 -13.22 -10.44 67.83
N LEU A 10 -12.90 -9.25 68.36
CA LEU A 10 -12.55 -8.09 67.56
C LEU A 10 -11.28 -8.33 66.75
N THR A 11 -10.25 -8.92 67.35
CA THR A 11 -9.01 -9.28 66.65
C THR A 11 -9.26 -10.30 65.54
N VAL A 12 -10.02 -11.35 65.82
CA VAL A 12 -10.36 -12.38 64.82
C VAL A 12 -11.14 -11.75 63.65
N LEU A 13 -12.12 -10.88 63.94
CA LEU A 13 -12.88 -10.20 62.91
C LEU A 13 -12.00 -9.27 62.07
N ALA A 14 -11.09 -8.52 62.71
CA ALA A 14 -10.16 -7.64 62.01
C ALA A 14 -9.22 -8.40 61.07
N ILE A 15 -8.70 -9.56 61.51
CA ILE A 15 -7.89 -10.43 60.66
C ILE A 15 -8.70 -10.95 59.47
N PHE A 16 -9.93 -11.42 59.71
CA PHE A 16 -10.78 -11.93 58.64
C PHE A 16 -11.13 -10.85 57.62
N SER A 17 -11.48 -9.64 58.08
CA SER A 17 -11.71 -8.48 57.21
C SER A 17 -10.47 -8.12 56.41
N ALA A 18 -9.29 -8.14 57.01
CA ALA A 18 -8.03 -7.88 56.30
C ALA A 18 -7.76 -8.92 55.21
N VAL A 19 -8.03 -10.21 55.47
CA VAL A 19 -7.86 -11.29 54.49
C VAL A 19 -8.84 -11.12 53.32
N VAL A 20 -10.13 -10.89 53.59
CA VAL A 20 -11.14 -10.66 52.54
C VAL A 20 -10.81 -9.41 51.73
N PHE A 21 -10.35 -8.36 52.40
CA PHE A 21 -9.90 -7.13 51.75
C PHE A 21 -8.71 -7.40 50.82
N TYR A 22 -7.70 -8.11 51.29
CA TYR A 22 -6.51 -8.47 50.51
C TYR A 22 -6.85 -9.32 49.29
N ILE A 23 -7.73 -10.33 49.42
CA ILE A 23 -8.11 -11.20 48.30
C ILE A 23 -8.86 -10.40 47.21
N GLY A 24 -9.75 -9.50 47.61
CA GLY A 24 -10.51 -8.66 46.67
C GLY A 24 -9.73 -7.49 46.08
N TRP A 25 -8.54 -7.18 46.59
CA TRP A 25 -7.70 -6.09 46.09
C TRP A 25 -6.95 -6.50 44.82
N ILE A 26 -7.47 -6.09 43.65
CA ILE A 26 -6.93 -6.51 42.36
C ILE A 26 -5.66 -5.75 41.98
N THR A 27 -5.63 -4.44 42.21
CA THR A 27 -4.53 -3.57 41.79
C THR A 27 -3.17 -4.01 42.31
N PHE A 28 -3.13 -4.64 43.50
CA PHE A 28 -1.88 -5.11 44.10
C PHE A 28 -1.13 -6.15 43.24
N MET A 29 -1.84 -6.88 42.37
CA MET A 29 -1.22 -7.89 41.51
C MET A 29 -0.68 -7.33 40.18
N ILE A 30 -0.99 -6.09 39.85
CA ILE A 30 -0.60 -5.49 38.57
C ILE A 30 0.75 -4.82 38.75
N LYS A 31 1.73 -5.24 37.95
CA LYS A 31 3.06 -4.63 37.94
C LYS A 31 2.96 -3.17 37.45
N PRO A 32 3.83 -2.27 37.94
CA PRO A 32 3.95 -0.93 37.38
C PRO A 32 4.21 -0.99 35.87
N GLY A 33 3.53 -0.13 35.09
CA GLY A 33 3.65 -0.12 33.63
C GLY A 33 2.74 -1.12 32.90
N TYR A 34 1.90 -1.87 33.61
CA TYR A 34 0.90 -2.75 33.02
C TYR A 34 -0.52 -2.26 33.31
N CYS A 35 -1.46 -2.58 32.42
CA CYS A 35 -2.89 -2.56 32.73
C CYS A 35 -3.45 -3.98 32.70
N ALA A 36 -4.50 -4.23 33.47
CA ALA A 36 -5.24 -5.47 33.43
C ALA A 36 -6.67 -5.25 32.95
N VAL A 37 -7.16 -6.16 32.12
CA VAL A 37 -8.58 -6.31 31.80
C VAL A 37 -9.12 -7.48 32.63
N MET A 38 -10.15 -7.20 33.42
CA MET A 38 -10.80 -8.20 34.25
C MET A 38 -12.01 -8.78 33.53
N THR A 39 -12.05 -10.10 33.43
CA THR A 39 -13.23 -10.83 32.95
C THR A 39 -13.73 -11.73 34.08
N SER A 40 -15.03 -11.64 34.38
CA SER A 40 -15.70 -12.43 35.40
C SER A 40 -16.73 -13.37 34.77
N LYS A 41 -16.91 -14.57 35.31
CA LYS A 41 -17.98 -15.49 34.84
C LYS A 41 -19.38 -14.97 35.21
N THR A 42 -19.49 -14.18 36.27
CA THR A 42 -20.77 -13.66 36.79
C THR A 42 -21.24 -12.36 36.13
N CYS A 43 -20.32 -11.48 35.73
CA CYS A 43 -20.66 -10.15 35.18
C CYS A 43 -19.98 -9.83 33.83
N GLY A 44 -19.23 -10.77 33.25
CA GLY A 44 -18.51 -10.55 32.00
C GLY A 44 -17.30 -9.61 32.16
N VAL A 45 -17.00 -8.85 31.11
CA VAL A 45 -15.84 -7.94 31.03
C VAL A 45 -16.09 -6.68 31.84
N PHE A 46 -15.14 -6.33 32.69
CA PHE A 46 -15.23 -5.13 33.52
C PHE A 46 -15.13 -3.85 32.68
N GLU A 47 -15.95 -2.84 33.00
CA GLU A 47 -16.08 -1.63 32.19
C GLU A 47 -14.93 -0.64 32.28
N LYS A 48 -14.01 -0.81 33.24
CA LYS A 48 -12.88 0.10 33.44
C LYS A 48 -11.56 -0.66 33.37
N PRO A 49 -10.54 -0.11 32.68
CA PRO A 49 -9.21 -0.70 32.70
C PRO A 49 -8.63 -0.59 34.12
N ILE A 50 -8.00 -1.66 34.60
CA ILE A 50 -7.36 -1.66 35.92
C ILE A 50 -5.89 -1.31 35.72
N VAL A 51 -5.47 -0.16 36.23
CA VAL A 51 -4.10 0.35 36.05
C VAL A 51 -3.37 0.36 37.39
N ALA A 52 -2.07 0.08 37.37
CA ALA A 52 -1.22 0.19 38.55
C ALA A 52 -1.33 1.60 39.17
N GLY A 53 -1.57 1.68 40.49
CA GLY A 53 -1.75 2.93 41.22
C GLY A 53 -3.20 3.36 41.45
N ALA A 54 -4.18 2.82 40.72
CA ALA A 54 -5.60 3.07 40.96
C ALA A 54 -6.21 1.96 41.83
N PHE A 55 -6.63 2.29 43.06
CA PHE A 55 -7.23 1.31 43.97
C PHE A 55 -8.52 0.73 43.36
N THR A 56 -8.54 -0.59 43.17
CA THR A 56 -9.71 -1.32 42.67
C THR A 56 -9.89 -2.58 43.51
N TRP A 57 -11.02 -2.63 44.21
CA TRP A 57 -11.45 -3.77 45.01
C TRP A 57 -12.73 -4.37 44.41
N ARG A 58 -12.76 -5.69 44.28
CA ARG A 58 -13.87 -6.42 43.65
C ARG A 58 -14.20 -7.67 44.43
N TRP A 59 -15.48 -7.81 44.77
CA TRP A 59 -15.99 -8.98 45.47
C TRP A 59 -15.98 -10.22 44.56
N GLU A 60 -16.07 -10.05 43.24
CA GLU A 60 -16.13 -11.18 42.28
C GLU A 60 -14.91 -12.10 42.38
N ARG A 61 -13.79 -11.56 42.86
CA ARG A 61 -12.53 -12.29 43.07
C ARG A 61 -12.51 -13.13 44.35
N LEU A 62 -13.42 -12.87 45.28
CA LEU A 62 -13.60 -13.72 46.47
C LEU A 62 -14.09 -15.13 46.09
N LEU A 63 -14.73 -15.26 44.92
CA LEU A 63 -15.14 -16.55 44.36
C LEU A 63 -13.97 -17.20 43.60
N PRO A 64 -13.50 -18.39 44.03
CA PRO A 64 -12.41 -19.09 43.37
C PRO A 64 -12.72 -19.31 41.89
N THR A 65 -11.74 -19.08 41.00
CA THR A 65 -11.84 -19.28 39.54
C THR A 65 -12.87 -18.40 38.80
N ASN A 66 -13.54 -17.47 39.49
CA ASN A 66 -14.56 -16.63 38.87
C ASN A 66 -13.96 -15.51 38.00
N VAL A 67 -12.75 -15.07 38.33
CA VAL A 67 -12.11 -13.91 37.70
C VAL A 67 -10.83 -14.34 36.98
N THR A 68 -10.71 -13.91 35.72
CA THR A 68 -9.48 -13.94 34.92
C THR A 68 -8.97 -12.52 34.74
N LEU A 69 -7.67 -12.32 34.91
CA LEU A 69 -7.00 -11.02 34.73
C LEU A 69 -5.99 -11.17 33.59
N GLU A 70 -6.29 -10.54 32.46
CA GLU A 70 -5.36 -10.45 31.34
C GLU A 70 -4.55 -9.17 31.47
N THR A 71 -3.23 -9.30 31.53
CA THR A 71 -2.32 -8.16 31.69
C THR A 71 -1.72 -7.75 30.35
N PHE A 72 -1.75 -6.46 30.08
CA PHE A 72 -1.20 -5.84 28.88
C PHE A 72 -0.12 -4.83 29.25
N ASP A 73 0.94 -4.81 28.46
CA ASP A 73 2.07 -3.90 28.65
C ASP A 73 1.72 -2.50 28.11
N LEU A 74 1.89 -1.46 28.94
CA LEU A 74 1.70 -0.06 28.55
C LEU A 74 3.01 0.60 28.10
N THR A 75 4.15 -0.09 28.20
CA THR A 75 5.41 0.46 27.73
C THR A 75 5.37 0.69 26.21
N PRO A 76 6.01 1.75 25.71
CA PRO A 76 6.02 2.03 24.28
C PRO A 76 6.61 0.86 23.50
N TYR A 77 5.79 0.29 22.61
CA TYR A 77 6.21 -0.71 21.66
C TYR A 77 7.16 -0.09 20.63
N LYS A 78 8.39 -0.60 20.55
CA LYS A 78 9.39 -0.14 19.59
C LYS A 78 9.61 -1.19 18.53
N THR A 79 9.50 -0.79 17.27
CA THR A 79 9.72 -1.69 16.13
C THR A 79 10.46 -0.98 15.01
N SER A 80 11.26 -1.74 14.27
CA SER A 80 11.91 -1.28 13.05
C SER A 80 11.17 -1.90 11.87
N GLN A 81 10.55 -1.07 11.02
CA GLN A 81 9.86 -1.50 9.81
C GLN A 81 10.69 -1.12 8.58
N THR A 82 10.83 -2.04 7.65
CA THR A 82 11.52 -1.78 6.38
C THR A 82 10.51 -1.85 5.25
N VAL A 83 10.38 -0.76 4.50
CA VAL A 83 9.55 -0.70 3.29
C VAL A 83 10.49 -0.68 2.09
N ALA A 84 10.39 -1.71 1.25
CA ALA A 84 11.18 -1.84 0.04
C ALA A 84 10.26 -2.06 -1.16
N GLY A 85 10.64 -1.50 -2.30
CA GLY A 85 9.92 -1.66 -3.54
C GLY A 85 10.69 -1.08 -4.73
N GLU A 86 10.04 -1.07 -5.88
CA GLU A 86 10.56 -0.43 -7.10
C GLU A 86 9.68 0.77 -7.44
N LEU A 87 10.26 1.82 -8.03
CA LEU A 87 9.48 2.92 -8.57
C LEU A 87 8.45 2.42 -9.62
N PRO A 88 7.33 3.13 -9.84
CA PRO A 88 6.33 2.74 -10.82
C PRO A 88 6.98 2.52 -12.20
N ALA A 89 6.63 1.44 -12.89
CA ALA A 89 7.18 1.10 -14.21
C ALA A 89 8.73 1.06 -14.27
N ALA A 90 9.42 0.87 -13.14
CA ALA A 90 10.88 0.77 -13.07
C ALA A 90 11.46 -0.23 -14.07
N LYS A 91 10.85 -1.42 -14.18
CA LYS A 91 11.28 -2.45 -15.14
C LYS A 91 11.21 -2.00 -16.59
N LEU A 92 10.19 -1.22 -16.96
CA LEU A 92 10.02 -0.72 -18.32
C LEU A 92 11.03 0.38 -18.62
N TYR A 93 11.28 1.28 -17.66
CA TYR A 93 12.18 2.42 -17.88
C TYR A 93 13.66 2.07 -17.75
N LYS A 94 14.00 0.96 -17.08
CA LYS A 94 15.38 0.49 -16.92
C LYS A 94 16.09 0.26 -18.26
N ASP A 95 15.36 -0.26 -19.25
CA ASP A 95 15.89 -0.52 -20.59
C ASP A 95 16.16 0.76 -21.40
N TYR A 96 15.52 1.87 -21.02
CA TYR A 96 15.64 3.18 -21.67
C TYR A 96 16.51 4.16 -20.87
N ALA A 97 17.05 3.72 -19.73
CA ALA A 97 18.02 4.48 -18.97
C ALA A 97 19.42 4.31 -19.59
N ALA A 98 20.15 5.42 -19.73
CA ALA A 98 21.50 5.43 -20.33
C ALA A 98 22.56 4.66 -19.49
N SER A 99 22.20 4.22 -18.29
CA SER A 99 23.00 3.40 -17.38
C SER A 99 22.09 2.34 -16.77
N ASN A 100 22.65 1.22 -16.27
CA ASN A 100 21.94 0.15 -15.55
C ASN A 100 21.43 0.68 -14.19
N ALA A 101 20.54 1.66 -14.24
CA ALA A 101 20.04 2.39 -13.11
C ALA A 101 19.17 1.45 -12.26
N ASP A 102 19.45 1.43 -10.97
CA ASP A 102 18.61 0.75 -10.00
C ASP A 102 17.53 1.73 -9.55
N PHE A 103 16.26 1.39 -9.80
CA PHE A 103 15.09 2.16 -9.39
C PHE A 103 14.41 1.54 -8.16
N SER A 104 15.13 0.70 -7.42
CA SER A 104 14.69 0.14 -6.14
C SER A 104 14.84 1.16 -5.02
N TYR A 105 13.84 1.25 -4.15
CA TYR A 105 13.90 2.02 -2.92
C TYR A 105 13.84 1.11 -1.69
N ASN A 106 14.49 1.55 -0.62
CA ASN A 106 14.47 0.88 0.67
C ASN A 106 14.51 1.93 1.78
N ILE A 107 13.47 1.96 2.61
CA ILE A 107 13.33 2.93 3.69
C ILE A 107 13.10 2.16 4.99
N LYS A 108 13.98 2.40 5.98
CA LYS A 108 13.86 1.85 7.33
C LYS A 108 13.31 2.90 8.28
N PHE A 109 12.29 2.51 9.03
CA PHE A 109 11.60 3.33 10.01
C PHE A 109 11.74 2.73 11.39
N ASN A 110 12.13 3.55 12.37
CA ASN A 110 11.98 3.23 13.79
C ASN A 110 10.67 3.85 14.27
N ILE A 111 9.76 3.03 14.78
CA ILE A 111 8.44 3.47 15.23
C ILE A 111 8.24 3.04 16.68
N GLY A 112 7.97 4.02 17.54
CA GLY A 112 7.55 3.87 18.92
C GLY A 112 6.05 4.17 19.06
N MET A 113 5.26 3.19 19.47
CA MET A 113 3.80 3.32 19.62
C MET A 113 3.38 2.95 21.04
N SER A 114 2.39 3.65 21.56
CA SER A 114 1.75 3.34 22.83
C SER A 114 0.25 3.49 22.67
N ILE A 115 -0.52 2.74 23.44
CA ILE A 115 -1.98 2.78 23.40
C ILE A 115 -2.51 3.12 24.79
N SER A 116 -3.61 3.86 24.85
CA SER A 116 -4.22 4.18 26.13
C SER A 116 -4.88 2.93 26.76
N PRO A 117 -4.93 2.81 28.10
CA PRO A 117 -5.61 1.70 28.78
C PRO A 117 -7.10 1.58 28.42
N GLU A 118 -7.76 2.71 28.15
CA GLU A 118 -9.17 2.75 27.75
C GLU A 118 -9.38 2.11 26.38
N GLN A 119 -8.46 2.34 25.45
CA GLN A 119 -8.52 1.76 24.12
C GLN A 119 -8.19 0.26 24.14
N ILE A 120 -7.29 -0.21 25.01
CA ILE A 120 -7.05 -1.65 25.23
C ILE A 120 -8.35 -2.33 25.63
N LEU A 121 -9.11 -1.71 26.55
CA LEU A 121 -10.39 -2.26 26.96
C LEU A 121 -11.40 -2.32 25.80
N LYS A 122 -11.45 -1.28 24.95
CA LYS A 122 -12.30 -1.25 23.76
C LYS A 122 -11.93 -2.39 22.79
N LEU A 123 -10.64 -2.54 22.46
CA LEU A 123 -10.14 -3.60 21.59
C LEU A 123 -10.39 -5.00 22.14
N TYR A 124 -10.28 -5.17 23.47
CA TYR A 124 -10.59 -6.44 24.14
C TYR A 124 -12.08 -6.77 24.07
N LYS A 125 -12.96 -5.79 24.30
CA LYS A 125 -14.42 -5.96 24.17
C LYS A 125 -14.83 -6.29 22.74
N GLU A 126 -14.16 -5.70 21.76
CA GLU A 126 -14.35 -5.97 20.33
C GLU A 126 -13.76 -7.32 19.89
N ASN A 127 -13.15 -8.10 20.80
CA ASN A 127 -12.47 -9.38 20.53
C ASN A 127 -11.31 -9.27 19.52
N ILE A 128 -10.72 -8.09 19.35
CA ILE A 128 -9.56 -7.87 18.47
C ILE A 128 -8.28 -8.35 19.15
N ILE A 129 -8.16 -8.14 20.46
CA ILE A 129 -7.03 -8.60 21.28
C ILE A 129 -7.55 -9.42 22.46
N LYS A 130 -6.88 -10.53 22.79
CA LYS A 130 -7.19 -11.34 23.97
C LYS A 130 -5.98 -11.50 24.87
N THR A 131 -4.79 -11.60 24.29
CA THR A 131 -3.53 -11.73 25.01
C THR A 131 -2.60 -10.56 24.73
N ASN A 132 -1.54 -10.44 25.53
CA ASN A 132 -0.49 -9.45 25.27
C ASN A 132 0.22 -9.71 23.92
N GLU A 133 0.32 -10.96 23.47
CA GLU A 133 0.89 -11.33 22.17
C GLU A 133 0.05 -10.77 21.01
N ASP A 134 -1.29 -10.88 21.10
CA ASP A 134 -2.21 -10.28 20.13
C ASP A 134 -2.04 -8.76 20.07
N LEU A 135 -1.78 -8.11 21.21
CA LEU A 135 -1.49 -6.68 21.26
C LEU A 135 -0.19 -6.33 20.54
N GLN A 136 0.86 -7.14 20.68
CA GLN A 136 2.12 -6.96 19.94
C GLN A 136 1.91 -7.13 18.44
N GLU A 137 1.11 -8.10 18.02
CA GLU A 137 0.76 -8.30 16.61
C GLU A 137 -0.06 -7.11 16.07
N TYR A 138 -1.03 -6.63 16.85
CA TYR A 138 -1.80 -5.44 16.52
C TYR A 138 -0.89 -4.22 16.31
N TYR A 139 0.06 -3.99 17.21
CA TYR A 139 1.06 -2.93 17.03
C TYR A 139 1.90 -3.14 15.76
N GLY A 140 2.37 -4.35 15.50
CA GLY A 140 3.17 -4.67 14.32
C GLY A 140 2.40 -4.38 13.01
N ASN A 141 1.12 -4.73 12.95
CA ASN A 141 0.27 -4.45 11.80
C ASN A 141 0.04 -2.95 11.61
N ARG A 142 -0.24 -2.21 12.69
CA ARG A 142 -0.41 -0.75 12.61
C ARG A 142 0.90 -0.02 12.26
N ALA A 143 2.03 -0.50 12.75
CA ALA A 143 3.35 0.03 12.41
C ALA A 143 3.67 -0.18 10.92
N LYS A 144 3.33 -1.34 10.34
CA LYS A 144 3.47 -1.59 8.90
C LYS A 144 2.63 -0.63 8.06
N VAL A 145 1.36 -0.42 8.44
CA VAL A 145 0.48 0.52 7.74
C VAL A 145 1.03 1.94 7.83
N ALA A 146 1.44 2.39 9.03
CA ALA A 146 2.06 3.69 9.22
C ALA A 146 3.32 3.86 8.36
N ALA A 147 4.23 2.88 8.36
CA ALA A 147 5.43 2.89 7.54
C ALA A 147 5.13 2.98 6.04
N GLY A 148 4.13 2.24 5.56
CA GLY A 148 3.69 2.28 4.16
C GLY A 148 3.16 3.66 3.76
N LEU A 149 2.33 4.29 4.59
CA LEU A 149 1.78 5.63 4.32
C LEU A 149 2.86 6.71 4.27
N ILE A 150 3.84 6.61 5.17
CA ILE A 150 4.97 7.53 5.20
C ILE A 150 5.82 7.30 3.94
N ALA A 151 6.15 6.04 3.60
CA ALA A 151 6.89 5.71 2.38
C ALA A 151 6.20 6.21 1.10
N ASP A 152 4.88 6.02 0.98
CA ASP A 152 4.11 6.53 -0.17
C ASP A 152 4.16 8.05 -0.26
N SER A 153 4.07 8.74 0.88
CA SER A 153 4.15 10.20 0.93
C SER A 153 5.54 10.70 0.53
N ILE A 154 6.59 10.00 0.93
CA ILE A 154 7.98 10.27 0.52
C ILE A 154 8.12 10.13 -1.00
N ILE A 155 7.64 9.03 -1.56
CA ILE A 155 7.74 8.76 -3.00
C ILE A 155 6.96 9.82 -3.79
N LYS A 156 5.75 10.16 -3.36
CA LYS A 156 4.92 11.19 -4.02
C LYS A 156 5.52 12.58 -3.96
N LYS A 157 6.06 13.00 -2.80
CA LYS A 157 6.77 14.29 -2.68
C LYS A 157 7.97 14.32 -3.62
N ASN A 158 8.69 13.20 -3.75
CA ASN A 158 9.89 13.11 -4.58
C ASN A 158 9.63 13.02 -6.10
N THR A 159 8.39 12.77 -6.54
CA THR A 159 8.02 12.90 -7.97
C THR A 159 7.84 14.35 -8.43
N GLY A 160 7.83 15.34 -7.52
CA GLY A 160 7.84 16.77 -7.83
C GLY A 160 9.26 17.32 -7.97
N THR A 161 9.45 18.28 -8.87
CA THR A 161 10.74 18.89 -9.23
C THR A 161 11.63 19.25 -8.02
N VAL A 162 12.85 18.71 -8.05
CA VAL A 162 14.00 18.92 -7.14
C VAL A 162 13.85 18.24 -5.77
N VAL A 163 14.56 17.11 -5.62
CA VAL A 163 14.63 16.32 -4.39
C VAL A 163 16.01 16.50 -3.78
N SER A 164 16.08 17.26 -2.69
CA SER A 164 17.12 17.03 -1.70
C SER A 164 16.67 15.84 -0.83
N PRO A 165 17.59 15.03 -0.26
CA PRO A 165 17.25 14.04 0.75
C PRO A 165 16.81 14.78 2.02
N SER A 166 15.61 15.36 1.99
CA SER A 166 15.00 16.01 3.13
C SER A 166 14.49 14.89 4.00
N ALA A 167 15.26 14.58 5.05
CA ALA A 167 14.74 13.94 6.25
C ALA A 167 13.40 14.62 6.57
N LEU A 168 12.29 13.88 6.48
CA LEU A 168 11.01 14.48 6.86
C LEU A 168 11.15 14.94 8.30
N THR A 169 10.70 16.15 8.55
CA THR A 169 10.60 16.64 9.92
C THR A 169 9.54 15.80 10.64
N GLU A 170 9.77 15.45 11.91
CA GLU A 170 8.85 14.65 12.72
C GLU A 170 7.40 15.16 12.66
N SER A 171 7.22 16.48 12.56
CA SER A 171 5.93 17.15 12.40
C SER A 171 5.18 16.78 11.12
N GLU A 172 5.86 16.63 9.99
CA GLU A 172 5.22 16.23 8.72
C GLU A 172 4.77 14.78 8.77
N VAL A 173 5.58 13.91 9.41
CA VAL A 173 5.26 12.49 9.59
C VAL A 173 4.02 12.34 10.47
N LEU A 174 3.97 13.11 11.56
CA LEU A 174 2.80 13.16 12.44
C LEU A 174 1.56 13.70 11.73
N GLU A 175 1.69 14.70 10.86
CA GLU A 175 0.57 15.23 10.06
C GLU A 175 0.02 14.19 9.08
N ILE A 176 0.90 13.48 8.37
CA ILE A 176 0.49 12.41 7.44
C ILE A 176 -0.31 11.34 8.19
N LEU A 177 0.16 10.91 9.37
CA LEU A 177 -0.55 9.90 10.16
C LEU A 177 -1.86 10.44 10.74
N MET A 178 -1.87 11.69 11.20
CA MET A 178 -3.08 12.35 11.72
C MET A 178 -4.12 12.66 10.63
N SER A 179 -3.71 12.73 9.36
CA SER A 179 -4.64 12.95 8.25
C SER A 179 -5.61 11.78 8.03
N ARG A 180 -5.23 10.54 8.41
CA ARG A 180 -6.09 9.36 8.43
C ARG A 180 -6.76 9.12 9.79
N LYS A 181 -7.51 10.12 10.28
CA LYS A 181 -8.28 10.01 11.52
C LYS A 181 -9.21 8.77 11.47
N GLY A 182 -9.07 7.87 12.45
CA GLY A 182 -9.88 6.66 12.61
C GLY A 182 -9.06 5.37 12.60
N GLU A 183 -8.01 5.26 11.78
CA GLU A 183 -7.17 4.04 11.74
C GLU A 183 -6.22 3.93 12.94
N PHE A 184 -5.87 5.06 13.55
CA PHE A 184 -4.96 5.17 14.69
C PHE A 184 -5.64 5.73 15.94
N GLU A 185 -6.96 5.56 16.06
CA GLU A 185 -7.71 6.05 17.23
C GLU A 185 -7.17 5.43 18.53
N GLY A 186 -6.81 6.28 19.50
CA GLY A 186 -6.28 5.86 20.80
C GLY A 186 -4.82 5.42 20.80
N ILE A 187 -4.12 5.51 19.66
CA ILE A 187 -2.69 5.22 19.54
C ILE A 187 -1.90 6.53 19.61
N ALA A 188 -0.97 6.61 20.56
CA ALA A 188 0.00 7.68 20.67
C ALA A 188 1.35 7.23 20.10
N PHE A 189 1.84 7.96 19.09
CA PHE A 189 3.18 7.78 18.54
C PHE A 189 4.17 8.54 19.42
N SER A 190 5.12 7.81 20.00
CA SER A 190 6.16 8.36 20.87
C SER A 190 7.44 8.71 20.12
N MET A 191 7.73 8.00 19.03
CA MET A 191 8.95 8.16 18.26
C MET A 191 8.69 7.70 16.83
N ILE A 192 9.01 8.51 15.83
CA ILE A 192 9.02 8.07 14.43
C ILE A 192 10.24 8.65 13.75
N GLU A 193 11.20 7.80 13.42
CA GLU A 193 12.45 8.21 12.80
C GLU A 193 12.71 7.40 11.53
N VAL A 194 13.27 8.08 10.53
CA VAL A 194 13.77 7.43 9.32
C VAL A 194 15.26 7.14 9.54
N SER A 195 15.57 5.88 9.83
CA SER A 195 16.93 5.45 10.18
C SER A 195 17.84 5.33 8.97
N ASP A 196 17.28 4.88 7.84
CA ASP A 196 18.00 4.64 6.59
C ASP A 196 17.04 4.88 5.44
N CYS A 197 17.48 5.62 4.42
CA CYS A 197 16.66 5.98 3.28
C CYS A 197 17.48 5.87 2.01
N ARG A 198 17.21 4.83 1.23
CA ARG A 198 17.74 4.65 -0.12
C ARG A 198 16.62 4.91 -1.10
N ILE A 199 16.70 6.05 -1.77
CA ILE A 199 15.78 6.42 -2.85
C ILE A 199 16.65 6.57 -4.11
N PRO A 200 16.24 5.96 -5.23
CA PRO A 200 16.98 6.07 -6.47
C PRO A 200 16.89 7.48 -7.04
N ASP A 201 17.85 7.84 -7.89
CA ASP A 201 17.89 9.17 -8.52
C ASP A 201 16.65 9.41 -9.39
N ILE A 202 15.80 10.34 -8.93
CA ILE A 202 14.54 10.64 -9.61
C ILE A 202 14.76 11.38 -10.94
N GLU A 203 15.88 12.11 -11.10
CA GLU A 203 16.19 12.75 -12.38
C GLU A 203 16.50 11.71 -13.44
N VAL A 204 17.24 10.66 -13.07
CA VAL A 204 17.51 9.53 -13.97
C VAL A 204 16.21 8.81 -14.32
N TYR A 205 15.32 8.61 -13.36
CA TYR A 205 13.99 8.04 -13.59
C TYR A 205 13.14 8.89 -14.54
N ASN A 206 13.10 10.22 -14.34
CA ASN A 206 12.33 11.14 -15.18
C ASN A 206 12.90 11.24 -16.59
N LYS A 207 14.23 11.19 -16.74
CA LYS A 207 14.88 11.12 -18.07
C LYS A 207 14.52 9.82 -18.79
N ALA A 208 14.55 8.68 -18.09
CA ALA A 208 14.17 7.39 -18.67
C ALA A 208 12.69 7.34 -19.08
N LYS A 209 11.80 7.90 -18.25
CA LYS A 209 10.37 8.06 -18.58
C LYS A 209 10.18 8.91 -19.85
N LYS A 210 10.86 10.05 -19.94
CA LYS A 210 10.79 10.91 -21.13
C LYS A 210 11.31 10.20 -22.38
N SER A 211 12.43 9.48 -22.28
CA SER A 211 12.96 8.67 -23.40
C SER A 211 11.97 7.60 -23.87
N TYR A 212 11.24 6.97 -22.94
CA TYR A 212 10.20 6.01 -23.27
C TYR A 212 9.00 6.69 -23.95
N ASP A 213 8.55 7.84 -23.46
CA ASP A 213 7.47 8.61 -24.07
C ASP A 213 7.84 9.06 -25.51
N ASP A 214 9.09 9.52 -25.71
CA ASP A 214 9.63 9.88 -27.03
C ASP A 214 9.70 8.66 -27.98
N PHE A 215 10.08 7.49 -27.45
CA PHE A 215 10.08 6.23 -28.21
C PHE A 215 8.67 5.84 -28.65
N LEU A 216 7.67 5.92 -27.76
CA LEU A 216 6.27 5.62 -28.11
C LEU A 216 5.74 6.58 -29.18
N ALA A 217 6.08 7.87 -29.08
CA ALA A 217 5.71 8.86 -30.10
C ALA A 217 6.33 8.50 -31.47
N MET A 218 7.61 8.12 -31.50
CA MET A 218 8.28 7.73 -32.74
C MET A 218 7.74 6.41 -33.31
N LEU A 219 7.41 5.43 -32.46
CA LEU A 219 6.79 4.18 -32.85
C LEU A 219 5.44 4.42 -33.53
N ASN A 220 4.57 5.23 -32.92
CA ASN A 220 3.25 5.56 -33.47
C ASN A 220 3.36 6.27 -34.83
N LEU A 221 4.26 7.26 -34.95
CA LEU A 221 4.52 7.93 -36.24
C LEU A 221 5.00 6.97 -37.32
N LYS A 222 5.87 6.01 -36.97
CA LYS A 222 6.33 4.98 -37.91
C LYS A 222 5.19 4.06 -38.32
N LEU A 223 4.36 3.61 -37.37
CA LEU A 223 3.21 2.75 -37.65
C LEU A 223 2.19 3.43 -38.57
N GLU A 224 1.91 4.72 -38.35
CA GLU A 224 1.07 5.51 -39.26
C GLU A 224 1.67 5.59 -40.67
N GLN A 225 2.97 5.91 -40.79
CA GLN A 225 3.65 5.93 -42.09
C GLN A 225 3.62 4.56 -42.80
N TYR A 226 3.75 3.46 -42.06
CA TYR A 226 3.63 2.12 -42.62
C TYR A 226 2.20 1.79 -43.02
N ALA A 227 1.20 2.18 -42.22
CA ALA A 227 -0.21 2.00 -42.55
C ALA A 227 -0.59 2.79 -43.81
N ASP A 228 -0.16 4.04 -43.94
CA ASP A 228 -0.40 4.88 -45.12
C ASP A 228 0.28 4.32 -46.37
N LYS A 229 1.54 3.90 -46.27
CA LYS A 229 2.25 3.26 -47.40
C LYS A 229 1.58 1.97 -47.86
N ASN A 230 1.15 1.14 -46.91
CA ASN A 230 0.44 -0.09 -47.23
C ASN A 230 -0.93 0.21 -47.84
N ALA A 231 -1.70 1.13 -47.27
CA ALA A 231 -2.98 1.57 -47.83
C ALA A 231 -2.83 2.12 -49.25
N PHE A 232 -1.79 2.92 -49.51
CA PHE A 232 -1.48 3.42 -50.84
C PHE A 232 -1.10 2.29 -51.81
N SER A 233 -0.28 1.33 -51.36
CA SER A 233 0.06 0.13 -52.16
C SER A 233 -1.17 -0.70 -52.51
N TYR A 234 -2.13 -0.86 -51.59
CA TYR A 234 -3.39 -1.57 -51.88
C TYR A 234 -4.27 -0.79 -52.87
N LEU A 235 -4.33 0.54 -52.77
CA LEU A 235 -5.06 1.38 -53.72
C LEU A 235 -4.44 1.38 -55.11
N GLU A 236 -3.11 1.34 -55.23
CA GLU A 236 -2.42 1.21 -56.52
C GLU A 236 -2.63 -0.17 -57.14
N MET A 237 -2.58 -1.24 -56.33
CA MET A 237 -2.90 -2.59 -56.78
C MET A 237 -4.35 -2.70 -57.28
N ASP A 238 -5.32 -2.14 -56.56
CA ASP A 238 -6.74 -2.13 -56.96
C ASP A 238 -6.97 -1.37 -58.27
N LYS A 239 -6.36 -0.18 -58.43
CA LYS A 239 -6.42 0.59 -59.69
C LYS A 239 -5.82 -0.20 -60.86
N THR A 240 -4.68 -0.85 -60.63
CA THR A 240 -4.00 -1.67 -61.63
C THR A 240 -4.84 -2.89 -62.01
N PHE A 241 -5.46 -3.54 -61.03
CA PHE A 241 -6.37 -4.66 -61.24
C PHE A 241 -7.59 -4.26 -62.07
N LYS A 242 -8.22 -3.11 -61.77
CA LYS A 242 -9.34 -2.56 -62.56
C LYS A 242 -8.93 -2.20 -63.99
N GLN A 243 -7.70 -1.72 -64.19
CA GLN A 243 -7.17 -1.49 -65.54
C GLN A 243 -7.01 -2.81 -66.30
N PHE A 244 -6.49 -3.86 -65.66
CA PHE A 244 -6.39 -5.19 -66.26
C PHE A 244 -7.77 -5.81 -66.55
N GLU A 245 -8.75 -5.63 -65.68
CA GLU A 245 -10.12 -6.07 -65.88
C GLU A 245 -10.75 -5.38 -67.09
N LYS A 246 -10.61 -4.05 -67.19
CA LYS A 246 -11.08 -3.27 -68.34
C LYS A 246 -10.39 -3.67 -69.65
N ILE A 247 -9.10 -3.98 -69.60
CA ILE A 247 -8.37 -4.53 -70.76
C ILE A 247 -8.91 -5.94 -71.12
N GLY A 248 -9.18 -6.78 -70.12
CA GLY A 248 -9.79 -8.10 -70.30
C GLY A 248 -11.19 -8.05 -70.93
N GLU A 249 -12.02 -7.10 -70.50
CA GLU A 249 -13.34 -6.86 -71.09
C GLU A 249 -13.25 -6.34 -72.53
N LEU A 250 -12.35 -5.40 -72.81
CA LEU A 250 -12.14 -4.88 -74.16
C LEU A 250 -11.63 -5.97 -75.13
N MET A 251 -10.81 -6.90 -74.64
CA MET A 251 -10.38 -8.08 -75.42
C MET A 251 -11.54 -9.05 -75.73
N LYS A 252 -12.56 -9.14 -74.87
CA LYS A 252 -13.77 -9.93 -75.15
C LYS A 252 -14.69 -9.26 -76.18
N VAL A 253 -14.74 -7.92 -76.20
CA VAL A 253 -15.59 -7.15 -77.12
C VAL A 253 -14.98 -7.02 -78.53
N TYR A 254 -13.64 -7.05 -78.65
CA TYR A 254 -12.93 -6.92 -79.93
C TYR A 254 -11.93 -8.08 -80.15
N PRO A 255 -12.35 -9.20 -80.77
CA PRO A 255 -11.52 -10.40 -80.96
C PRO A 255 -10.25 -10.17 -81.81
N HIS A 256 -10.26 -9.17 -82.70
CA HIS A 256 -9.12 -8.84 -83.56
C HIS A 256 -7.91 -8.24 -82.81
N LEU A 257 -8.10 -7.75 -81.56
CA LEU A 257 -7.00 -7.29 -80.71
C LEU A 257 -6.23 -8.44 -80.06
N GLN A 258 -6.84 -9.63 -79.97
CA GLN A 258 -6.24 -10.83 -79.38
C GLN A 258 -5.10 -11.38 -80.26
N ASP A 259 -5.21 -11.18 -81.57
CA ASP A 259 -4.19 -11.58 -82.56
C ASP A 259 -3.02 -10.58 -82.61
N MET A 260 -3.25 -9.29 -82.34
CA MET A 260 -2.19 -8.27 -82.25
C MET A 260 -1.35 -8.35 -80.97
N PHE A 261 -1.90 -8.86 -79.86
CA PHE A 261 -1.14 -9.03 -78.62
C PHE A 261 -0.19 -10.24 -78.68
N LYS A 262 -0.50 -11.24 -79.51
CA LYS A 262 0.35 -12.43 -79.76
C LYS A 262 1.55 -12.15 -80.66
N SER A 263 1.53 -11.09 -81.47
CA SER A 263 2.63 -10.72 -82.38
C SER A 263 3.75 -9.88 -81.74
N GLY A 264 3.66 -9.59 -80.44
CA GLY A 264 4.81 -9.12 -79.64
C GLY A 264 5.10 -7.62 -79.67
N ASP A 265 4.12 -6.75 -79.91
CA ASP A 265 4.34 -5.29 -79.90
C ASP A 265 3.36 -4.54 -78.97
N ALA A 266 3.35 -4.94 -77.69
CA ALA A 266 2.51 -4.30 -76.68
C ALA A 266 2.94 -2.85 -76.33
N ALA A 267 4.18 -2.46 -76.66
CA ALA A 267 4.72 -1.14 -76.37
C ALA A 267 4.29 -0.06 -77.39
N ALA A 268 4.12 -0.42 -78.67
CA ALA A 268 3.70 0.52 -79.71
C ALA A 268 2.20 0.92 -79.63
N ILE A 269 1.36 0.07 -79.02
CA ILE A 269 -0.08 0.34 -78.90
C ILE A 269 -0.36 1.34 -77.76
N ILE A 270 0.41 1.30 -76.67
CA ILE A 270 0.26 2.22 -75.54
C ILE A 270 0.64 3.66 -75.93
N SER A 271 1.62 3.84 -76.82
CA SER A 271 2.01 5.17 -77.33
C SER A 271 1.01 5.74 -78.35
N ALA A 272 0.39 4.90 -79.18
CA ALA A 272 -0.66 5.34 -80.11
C ALA A 272 -1.94 5.83 -79.40
N PHE A 273 -2.31 5.22 -78.27
CA PHE A 273 -3.47 5.66 -77.48
C PHE A 273 -3.25 6.97 -76.71
N LYS A 274 -2.01 7.30 -76.35
CA LYS A 274 -1.70 8.55 -75.65
C LYS A 274 -1.89 9.79 -76.54
N ASN A 275 -1.80 9.65 -77.86
CA ASN A 275 -1.95 10.76 -78.83
C ASN A 275 -3.40 11.04 -79.27
N ASN A 276 -4.35 10.14 -79.03
CA ASN A 276 -5.75 10.29 -79.47
C ASN A 276 -6.70 10.83 -78.38
N GLN A 277 -6.17 11.30 -77.25
CA GLN A 277 -6.93 12.02 -76.21
C GLN A 277 -6.79 13.54 -76.30
N ILE A 278 -6.15 14.07 -77.35
CA ILE A 278 -6.17 15.50 -77.68
C ILE A 278 -6.99 15.69 -78.96
N LYS A 279 -8.31 15.59 -78.83
CA LYS A 279 -9.31 16.34 -79.59
C LYS A 279 -10.70 16.10 -79.00
#